data_AF-A0A0C5VSE6-F1
#
_entry.id   AF-A0A0C5VSE6-F1
#
_cell.length_a   1.000
_cell.length_b   1.000
_cell.length_c   1.000
_cell.angle_alpha   90.00
_cell.angle_beta   90.00
_cell.angle_gamma   90.00
#
_symmetry.space_group_name_H-M   'P 1'
#
loop_
_entity.id
_entity.type
_entity.pdbx_description
1 polymer ?
#
loop_
_entity_poly.entity_id
_entity_poly.type
_entity_poly.pdbx_seq_one_letter_code
_entity_poly.pdbx_strand_id
1 'polypeptide(L)'
;MQTITFKVTDLPLVIRTLDRFVLARLSRQSEPVFIDMTCPHRGGPLTHGKHQGESVLCPWHGNATSFCRLQRLNLPVASHGDRISVEIEGFVGFTRTQTEEVCNHESNNKENNCDNE
;
A
#
# COMPACT_ATOMS: atom_id res chain seq x y z
N MET A 1 -13.82 -0.31 -14.35
CA MET A 1 -13.42 -1.16 -13.21
C MET A 1 -12.90 -2.49 -13.75
N GLN A 2 -11.81 -3.02 -13.21
CA GLN A 2 -11.19 -4.27 -13.66
C GLN A 2 -11.03 -5.21 -12.46
N THR A 3 -11.34 -6.49 -12.64
CA THR A 3 -10.99 -7.52 -11.66
C THR A 3 -9.61 -8.08 -12.01
N ILE A 4 -8.69 -7.98 -11.07
CA ILE A 4 -7.34 -8.55 -11.19
C ILE A 4 -7.17 -9.67 -10.18
N THR A 5 -6.43 -10.72 -10.56
CA THR A 5 -6.17 -11.86 -9.71
C THR A 5 -4.68 -12.15 -9.64
N PHE A 6 -4.16 -12.32 -8.43
CA PHE A 6 -2.76 -12.67 -8.17
C PHE A 6 -2.69 -13.75 -7.08
N LYS A 7 -1.52 -14.37 -6.90
CA LYS A 7 -1.33 -15.38 -5.85
C LYS A 7 -0.96 -14.73 -4.53
N VAL A 8 -1.33 -15.36 -3.43
CA VAL A 8 -0.88 -14.98 -2.07
C VAL A 8 0.65 -14.96 -2.00
N THR A 9 1.33 -15.87 -2.71
CA THR A 9 2.79 -15.93 -2.80
C THR A 9 3.44 -14.76 -3.54
N ASP A 10 2.66 -13.98 -4.29
CA ASP A 10 3.15 -12.78 -4.99
C ASP A 10 3.26 -11.58 -4.05
N LEU A 11 2.69 -11.67 -2.84
CA LEU A 11 2.70 -10.59 -1.85
C LEU A 11 4.03 -10.52 -1.07
N PRO A 12 4.49 -9.30 -0.70
CA PRO A 12 3.89 -8.01 -1.01
C PRO A 12 4.13 -7.57 -2.47
N LEU A 13 3.11 -6.98 -3.09
CA LEU A 13 3.19 -6.44 -4.44
C LEU A 13 2.56 -5.05 -4.53
N VAL A 14 2.94 -4.29 -5.56
CA VAL A 14 2.38 -2.98 -5.84
C VAL A 14 1.51 -3.08 -7.10
N ILE A 15 0.25 -2.72 -6.95
CA ILE A 15 -0.70 -2.57 -8.04
C ILE A 15 -0.59 -1.12 -8.53
N ARG A 16 -0.16 -0.92 -9.78
CA ARG A 16 -0.13 0.39 -10.42
C ARG A 16 -1.46 0.64 -11.12
N THR A 17 -2.13 1.73 -10.76
CA THR A 17 -3.26 2.28 -11.51
C THR A 17 -2.80 3.48 -12.34
N LEU A 18 -3.73 4.14 -13.04
CA LEU A 18 -3.46 5.37 -13.79
C LEU A 18 -3.00 6.52 -12.88
N ASP A 19 -3.47 6.54 -11.64
CA ASP A 19 -3.31 7.65 -10.69
C ASP A 19 -2.68 7.24 -9.35
N ARG A 20 -2.55 5.94 -9.06
CA ARG A 20 -2.12 5.43 -7.75
C ARG A 20 -1.11 4.30 -7.81
N PHE A 21 -0.40 4.18 -6.70
CA PHE A 21 0.45 3.04 -6.35
C PHE A 21 -0.13 2.36 -5.11
N VAL A 22 -0.83 1.25 -5.29
CA VAL A 22 -1.49 0.53 -4.20
C VAL A 22 -0.61 -0.63 -3.75
N LEU A 23 -0.14 -0.60 -2.51
CA LEU A 23 0.52 -1.75 -1.90
C LEU A 23 -0.52 -2.78 -1.46
N ALA A 24 -0.42 -3.99 -2.00
CA ALA A 24 -1.11 -5.17 -1.49
C ALA A 24 -0.15 -5.98 -0.61
N ARG A 25 -0.61 -6.35 0.59
CA ARG A 25 0.12 -7.21 1.54
C ARG A 25 -0.85 -8.02 2.40
N LEU A 26 -0.33 -8.95 3.18
CA LEU A 26 -1.13 -9.62 4.23
C LEU A 26 -1.04 -8.84 5.55
N SER A 27 -2.14 -8.84 6.31
CA SER A 27 -2.16 -8.46 7.72
C SER A 27 -1.53 -9.54 8.59
N ARG A 28 -1.44 -9.29 9.91
CA ARG A 28 -0.99 -10.31 10.87
C ARG A 28 -1.92 -11.52 10.97
N GLN A 29 -3.19 -11.35 10.60
CA GLN A 29 -4.21 -12.40 10.54
C GLN A 29 -4.29 -13.06 9.16
N SER A 30 -3.32 -12.80 8.27
CA SER A 30 -3.29 -13.33 6.90
C SER A 30 -4.43 -12.86 6.00
N GLU A 31 -5.00 -11.69 6.29
CA GLU A 31 -6.03 -11.06 5.44
C GLU A 31 -5.38 -10.07 4.45
N PRO A 32 -5.82 -9.99 3.19
CA PRO A 32 -5.29 -9.02 2.24
C PRO A 32 -5.63 -7.58 2.65
N VAL A 33 -4.62 -6.72 2.62
CA VAL A 33 -4.71 -5.29 2.92
C VAL A 33 -4.16 -4.49 1.75
N PHE A 34 -4.86 -3.43 1.39
CA PHE A 34 -4.51 -2.52 0.31
C PHE A 34 -4.26 -1.13 0.88
N ILE A 35 -3.09 -0.55 0.61
CA ILE A 35 -2.67 0.77 1.14
C ILE A 35 -2.33 1.66 -0.05
N ASP A 36 -2.89 2.87 -0.08
CA ASP A 36 -2.47 3.89 -1.04
C ASP A 36 -1.09 4.43 -0.66
N MET A 37 -0.10 4.13 -1.49
CA MET A 37 1.30 4.54 -1.35
C MET A 37 1.66 5.60 -2.39
N THR A 38 0.67 6.38 -2.83
CA THR A 38 0.85 7.49 -3.75
C THR A 38 1.29 8.71 -3.00
N CYS A 39 2.44 9.29 -3.38
CA CYS A 39 2.96 10.47 -2.73
C CYS A 39 2.00 11.65 -2.93
N PRO A 40 1.49 12.29 -1.86
CA PRO A 40 0.50 13.36 -1.96
C PRO A 40 1.06 14.64 -2.61
N HIS A 41 2.38 14.74 -2.77
CA HIS A 41 3.00 15.88 -3.44
C HIS A 41 2.76 15.85 -4.96
N ARG A 42 3.21 14.78 -5.65
CA ARG A 42 3.17 14.68 -7.13
C ARG A 42 2.95 13.25 -7.65
N GLY A 43 2.36 12.38 -6.84
CA GLY A 43 1.97 11.03 -7.27
C GLY A 43 3.06 9.96 -7.27
N GLY A 44 4.25 10.24 -6.72
CA GLY A 44 5.37 9.28 -6.73
C GLY A 44 5.12 8.00 -5.92
N PRO A 45 5.77 6.87 -6.28
CA PRO A 45 5.57 5.57 -5.63
C PRO A 45 6.32 5.50 -4.29
N LEU A 46 5.63 5.76 -3.18
CA LEU A 46 6.25 5.70 -1.85
C LEU A 46 6.75 4.29 -1.49
N THR A 47 6.23 3.24 -2.12
CA THR A 47 6.76 1.85 -2.00
C THR A 47 8.21 1.68 -2.45
N HIS A 48 8.74 2.63 -3.22
CA HIS A 48 10.13 2.66 -3.66
C HIS A 48 10.96 3.70 -2.88
N GLY A 49 10.36 4.32 -1.87
CA GLY A 49 10.98 5.32 -1.02
C GLY A 49 11.84 4.74 0.09
N LYS A 50 12.65 5.59 0.72
CA LYS A 50 13.47 5.20 1.88
C LYS A 50 12.71 5.49 3.17
N HIS A 51 12.69 4.53 4.10
CA HIS A 51 12.10 4.72 5.43
C HIS A 51 12.94 5.70 6.26
N GLN A 52 12.25 6.57 7.01
CA GLN A 52 12.82 7.53 7.93
C GLN A 52 11.89 7.67 9.14
N GLY A 53 12.15 6.87 10.18
CA GLY A 53 11.28 6.82 11.37
C GLY A 53 9.85 6.44 10.99
N GLU A 54 8.89 7.30 11.34
CA GLU A 54 7.46 7.13 11.02
C GLU A 54 7.05 7.72 9.66
N SER A 55 8.02 7.99 8.78
CA SER A 55 7.80 8.52 7.45
C SER A 55 8.54 7.73 6.38
N VAL A 56 8.14 7.94 5.13
CA VAL A 56 8.82 7.46 3.94
C VAL A 56 9.19 8.64 3.04
N LEU A 57 10.45 8.67 2.61
CA LEU A 57 10.97 9.66 1.67
C LEU A 57 10.59 9.25 0.26
N CYS A 58 9.83 10.10 -0.44
CA CYS A 58 9.44 9.87 -1.82
C CYS A 58 10.69 9.73 -2.72
N PRO A 59 10.80 8.66 -3.52
CA PRO A 59 12.00 8.39 -4.32
C PRO A 59 12.25 9.41 -5.44
N TRP A 60 11.25 10.20 -5.81
CA TRP A 60 11.38 11.19 -6.88
C TRP A 60 11.96 12.51 -6.40
N HIS A 61 11.49 13.04 -5.28
CA HIS A 61 11.82 14.40 -4.83
C HIS A 61 12.28 14.48 -3.37
N GLY A 62 12.38 13.34 -2.68
CA GLY A 62 12.83 13.27 -1.28
C GLY A 62 11.83 13.80 -0.24
N ASN A 63 10.60 14.15 -0.62
CA ASN A 63 9.61 14.63 0.34
C ASN A 63 9.18 13.53 1.31
N ALA A 64 9.25 13.81 2.61
CA ALA A 64 8.79 12.90 3.65
C ALA A 64 7.25 12.83 3.68
N THR A 65 6.71 11.61 3.72
CA THR A 65 5.28 11.37 3.95
C THR A 65 5.14 10.48 5.17
N SER A 66 4.47 10.96 6.22
CA SER A 66 4.16 10.16 7.41
C SER A 66 3.27 8.97 7.07
N PHE A 67 3.55 7.81 7.68
CA PHE A 67 2.73 6.61 7.51
C PHE A 67 1.27 6.83 7.96
N CYS A 68 1.03 7.71 8.94
CA CYS A 68 -0.32 8.03 9.40
C CYS A 68 -1.18 8.73 8.33
N ARG A 69 -0.57 9.33 7.31
CA ARG A 69 -1.29 9.94 6.19
C ARG A 69 -1.64 8.95 5.09
N LEU A 70 -1.13 7.72 5.16
CA LEU A 70 -1.42 6.70 4.16
C LEU A 70 -2.78 6.08 4.44
N GLN A 71 -3.55 5.91 3.38
CA GLN A 71 -4.92 5.44 3.49
C GLN A 71 -5.00 3.93 3.21
N ARG A 72 -5.62 3.18 4.12
CA ARG A 72 -6.09 1.83 3.82
C ARG A 72 -7.30 1.93 2.89
N LEU A 73 -7.24 1.22 1.77
CA LEU A 73 -8.32 1.18 0.79
C LEU A 73 -9.31 0.07 1.14
N ASN A 74 -10.60 0.39 1.03
CA ASN A 74 -11.69 -0.59 1.16
C ASN A 74 -12.07 -1.08 -0.25
N LEU A 75 -11.26 -1.98 -0.81
CA LEU A 75 -11.49 -2.54 -2.14
C LEU A 75 -12.35 -3.82 -2.06
N PRO A 76 -13.26 -4.05 -3.02
CA PRO A 76 -13.95 -5.33 -3.13
C PRO A 76 -12.93 -6.45 -3.38
N VAL A 77 -12.82 -7.38 -2.44
CA VAL A 77 -11.83 -8.47 -2.45
C VAL A 77 -12.51 -9.81 -2.25
N ALA A 78 -12.05 -10.81 -2.99
CA ALA A 78 -12.42 -12.20 -2.82
C ALA A 78 -11.17 -13.08 -2.81
N SER A 79 -11.10 -13.99 -1.84
CA SER A 79 -10.01 -14.95 -1.70
C SER A 79 -10.52 -16.36 -1.97
N HIS A 80 -9.81 -17.13 -2.79
CA HIS A 80 -10.13 -18.53 -3.07
C HIS A 80 -8.86 -19.35 -3.24
N GLY A 81 -8.58 -20.25 -2.30
CA GLY A 81 -7.33 -21.01 -2.26
C GLY A 81 -6.12 -20.09 -2.09
N ASP A 82 -5.13 -20.23 -2.97
CA ASP A 82 -3.92 -19.39 -2.99
C ASP A 82 -4.08 -18.11 -3.83
N ARG A 83 -5.29 -17.76 -4.26
CA ARG A 83 -5.55 -16.62 -5.16
C ARG A 83 -6.38 -15.54 -4.47
N ILE A 84 -6.00 -14.29 -4.71
CA ILE A 84 -6.72 -13.10 -4.31
C ILE A 84 -7.18 -12.39 -5.57
N SER A 85 -8.48 -12.11 -5.65
CA SER A 85 -9.11 -11.28 -6.67
C SER A 85 -9.54 -9.96 -6.06
N VAL A 86 -9.20 -8.84 -6.69
CA VAL A 86 -9.60 -7.50 -6.25
C VAL A 86 -10.15 -6.71 -7.42
N GLU A 87 -11.22 -5.95 -7.17
CA GLU A 87 -11.72 -4.97 -8.13
C GLU A 87 -11.00 -3.64 -7.94
N ILE A 88 -10.39 -3.14 -9.02
CA ILE A 88 -9.66 -1.89 -9.00
C ILE A 88 -9.89 -1.08 -10.28
N GLU A 89 -9.89 0.23 -10.15
CA GLU A 89 -10.02 1.15 -11.28
C GLU A 89 -8.65 1.47 -11.90
N GLY A 90 -8.62 1.65 -13.22
CA GLY A 90 -7.43 2.14 -13.92
C GLY A 90 -6.22 1.23 -13.82
N PHE A 91 -6.37 -0.09 -13.61
CA PHE A 91 -5.24 -1.02 -13.54
C PHE A 91 -4.32 -0.90 -14.77
N VAL A 92 -3.03 -0.77 -14.52
CA VAL A 92 -1.97 -0.68 -15.53
C VAL A 92 -1.02 -1.87 -15.44
N GLY A 93 -0.70 -2.36 -14.24
CA GLY A 93 0.21 -3.48 -14.06
C GLY A 93 0.67 -3.68 -12.62
N PHE A 94 1.58 -4.64 -12.44
CA PHE A 94 2.20 -4.94 -11.15
C PHE A 94 3.67 -4.50 -11.13
N THR A 95 4.15 -4.10 -9.94
CA THR A 95 5.58 -3.92 -9.67
C THR A 95 5.91 -4.45 -8.27
N ARG A 96 7.16 -4.86 -8.05
CA ARG A 96 7.62 -5.24 -6.70
C ARG A 96 7.87 -3.99 -5.86
N THR A 97 7.70 -4.10 -4.55
CA THR A 97 8.19 -3.09 -3.60
C THR A 97 9.72 -3.19 -3.48
N GLN A 98 10.41 -2.07 -3.24
CA GLN A 98 11.85 -2.08 -2.92
C GLN A 98 12.11 -2.16 -1.41
N THR A 99 11.06 -2.04 -0.61
CA THR A 99 11.14 -2.07 0.85
C THR A 99 10.42 -3.30 1.37
N GLU A 100 11.15 -4.19 2.05
CA GLU A 100 10.58 -5.36 2.74
C GLU A 100 9.85 -4.95 4.04
N GLU A 101 9.94 -3.68 4.44
CA GLU A 101 9.45 -3.15 5.71
C GLU A 101 8.18 -2.29 5.60
N VAL A 102 7.46 -2.31 4.47
CA VAL A 102 6.25 -1.48 4.34
C VAL A 102 5.14 -1.99 5.26
N CYS A 103 5.12 -1.39 6.45
CA CYS A 103 4.04 -1.37 7.42
C CYS A 103 3.88 -2.61 8.30
N ASN A 104 4.85 -2.90 9.18
CA ASN A 104 4.54 -3.59 10.45
C ASN A 104 3.74 -2.72 11.43
N HIS A 105 3.45 -1.46 11.08
CA HIS A 105 2.60 -0.58 11.84
C HIS A 105 1.18 -0.71 11.29
N GLU A 106 0.48 -1.78 11.68
CA GLU A 106 -0.97 -1.66 11.80
C GLU A 106 -1.20 -0.62 12.90
N SER A 107 -1.72 0.53 12.51
CA SER A 107 -2.39 1.44 13.44
C SER A 107 -3.43 0.60 14.17
N ASN A 108 -3.06 0.15 15.37
CA ASN A 108 -3.98 -0.45 16.32
C ASN A 108 -5.21 0.45 16.35
N ASN A 109 -6.37 -0.18 16.25
CA ASN A 109 -7.66 0.45 16.47
C ASN A 109 -7.81 0.86 17.94
N LYS A 110 -7.01 1.84 18.34
CA LYS A 110 -6.98 2.59 19.59
C LYS A 110 -6.40 3.93 19.20
N GLU A 111 -7.20 4.99 19.24
CA GLU A 111 -6.80 6.38 19.50
C GLU A 111 -5.28 6.63 19.41
N ASN A 112 -4.72 6.56 18.20
CA ASN A 112 -3.31 6.88 18.02
C ASN A 112 -3.28 8.39 17.90
N ASN A 113 -2.94 9.02 19.02
CA ASN A 113 -2.74 10.43 19.23
C ASN A 113 -1.74 10.99 18.18
N CYS A 114 -2.22 11.22 16.97
CA CYS A 114 -1.53 11.97 15.91
C CYS A 114 -1.81 13.47 16.04
N ASP A 115 -2.52 13.87 17.10
CA ASP A 115 -2.68 15.23 17.57
C ASP A 115 -1.62 15.47 18.66
N ASN A 116 -0.42 15.87 18.26
CA ASN A 116 0.52 16.68 19.04
C ASN A 116 1.82 16.87 18.25
N GLU A 117 1.81 17.83 17.31
CA GLU A 117 2.80 18.91 17.13
C GLU A 117 2.50 19.70 15.85
#